data_AF-A0A438VDN2-F1
#
_entry.id   AF-A0A438VDN2-F1
#
_cell.length_a   1.000
_cell.length_b   1.000
_cell.length_c   1.000
_cell.angle_alpha   90.00
_cell.angle_beta   90.00
_cell.angle_gamma   90.00
#
_symmetry.space_group_name_H-M   'P 1'
#
loop_
_entity.id
_entity.type
_entity.pdbx_description
1 polymer ?
#
loop_
_entity_poly.entity_id
_entity_poly.type
_entity_poly.pdbx_seq_one_letter_code
_entity_poly.pdbx_strand_id
1 'polypeptide(L)' 'KHLVEYGVHQDVTPIATNTDGQHLKNNPAPVKILLGKESTGGLGAGGVPDIGRKAAEESADEIREAIKD' A
#
# COMPACT_ATOMS: atom_id res chain seq x y z
N LYS A 1 -1.00 16.62 2.71
CA LYS A 1 0.06 16.28 3.68
C LYS A 1 -0.22 14.92 4.28
N HIS A 2 0.79 14.09 4.49
CA HIS A 2 0.65 12.72 5.00
C HIS A 2 0.77 12.67 6.52
N LEU A 3 0.21 11.63 7.17
CA LEU A 3 0.27 11.47 8.64
C LEU A 3 1.70 11.59 9.20
N VAL A 4 2.66 11.00 8.49
CA VAL A 4 4.10 11.10 8.84
C VAL A 4 4.64 12.53 8.90
N GLU A 5 4.07 13.47 8.15
CA GLU A 5 4.50 14.87 8.14
C GLU A 5 3.97 15.67 9.35
N TYR A 6 2.94 15.14 10.02
CA TYR A 6 2.35 15.76 11.22
C TYR A 6 2.97 15.24 12.52
N GLY A 7 3.83 14.22 12.44
CA GLY A 7 4.29 13.46 13.59
C GLY A 7 3.26 12.39 13.97
N VAL A 8 3.75 11.17 14.16
CA VAL A 8 2.94 10.02 14.60
C VAL A 8 3.50 9.55 15.94
N HIS A 9 2.64 9.04 16.82
CA HIS A 9 3.12 8.48 18.10
C HIS A 9 4.15 7.38 17.84
N GLN A 10 5.16 7.25 18.70
CA GLN A 10 6.27 6.31 18.51
C GLN A 10 5.83 4.83 18.40
N ASP A 11 4.67 4.50 18.98
CA ASP A 11 4.10 3.15 18.93
C ASP A 11 3.23 2.91 17.68
N VAL A 12 3.16 3.87 16.76
CA VAL A 12 2.40 3.75 15.51
C VAL A 12 3.38 3.68 14.35
N THR A 13 3.27 2.62 13.56
CA THR A 13 4.00 2.48 12.30
C THR A 13 3.06 2.71 11.11
N PRO A 14 3.19 3.82 10.37
CA PRO A 14 2.38 4.07 9.19
C PRO A 14 2.78 3.14 8.04
N ILE A 15 1.78 2.51 7.42
CA ILE A 15 1.93 1.66 6.25
C ILE A 15 1.16 2.30 5.09
N ALA A 16 1.82 2.51 3.96
CA ALA A 16 1.16 2.94 2.73
C ALA A 16 0.97 1.73 1.80
N THR A 17 -0.25 1.58 1.29
CA THR A 17 -0.58 0.53 0.31
C THR A 17 -1.24 1.15 -0.90
N ASN A 18 -0.86 0.74 -2.11
CA ASN A 18 -1.50 1.22 -3.33
C ASN A 18 -1.26 0.25 -4.50
N THR A 19 -2.14 0.24 -5.49
CA THR A 19 -1.92 -0.46 -6.78
C THR A 19 -1.04 0.34 -7.75
N ASP A 20 -0.96 1.66 -7.56
CA ASP A 20 -0.09 2.53 -8.36
C ASP A 20 1.29 2.64 -7.71
N GLY A 21 2.28 2.00 -8.32
CA GLY A 21 3.65 1.97 -7.84
C GLY A 21 4.39 3.29 -7.98
N GLN A 22 4.03 4.11 -8.98
CA GLN A 22 4.63 5.43 -9.19
C GLN A 22 4.21 6.38 -8.08
N HIS A 23 2.91 6.38 -7.73
CA HIS A 23 2.40 7.15 -6.61
C HIS A 23 2.96 6.64 -5.28
N LEU A 24 2.98 5.32 -5.09
CA LEU A 24 3.49 4.71 -3.86
C LEU A 24 4.96 5.03 -3.59
N LYS A 25 5.80 5.10 -4.63
CA LYS A 25 7.23 5.42 -4.52
C LYS A 25 7.47 6.75 -3.81
N ASN A 26 6.64 7.75 -4.10
CA ASN A 26 6.76 9.09 -3.55
C ASN A 26 6.11 9.24 -2.16
N ASN A 27 5.48 8.17 -1.63
CA ASN A 27 4.88 8.21 -0.31
C ASN A 27 5.96 8.16 0.79
N PRO A 28 5.97 9.11 1.75
CA PRO A 28 6.90 9.15 2.88
C PRO A 28 6.68 8.09 3.98
N ALA A 29 5.68 7.20 3.88
CA ALA A 29 5.52 6.12 4.84
C ALA A 29 6.77 5.19 4.88
N PRO A 30 7.22 4.75 6.07
CA PRO A 30 8.38 3.89 6.21
C PRO A 30 8.14 2.50 5.62
N VAL A 31 6.91 2.01 5.70
CA VAL A 31 6.49 0.73 5.12
C VAL A 31 5.59 0.99 3.92
N LYS A 32 5.89 0.34 2.80
CA LYS A 32 5.18 0.50 1.52
C LYS A 32 4.89 -0.87 0.91
N ILE A 33 3.64 -1.11 0.53
CA ILE A 33 3.19 -2.38 -0.07
C ILE A 33 2.52 -2.08 -1.41
N LEU A 34 3.08 -2.62 -2.50
CA LEU A 34 2.50 -2.53 -3.83
C LEU A 34 1.45 -3.62 -4.00
N LEU A 35 0.19 -3.24 -4.12
CA LEU A 35 -0.92 -4.17 -4.27
C LEU A 35 -1.06 -4.64 -5.71
N GLY A 36 -1.33 -5.94 -5.90
CA GLY A 36 -1.68 -6.51 -7.20
C GLY A 36 -0.58 -6.32 -8.25
N LYS A 37 0.66 -6.69 -7.90
CA LYS A 37 1.81 -6.61 -8.81
C LYS A 37 1.54 -7.38 -10.10
N GLU A 38 0.92 -8.55 -10.01
CA GLU A 38 0.56 -9.38 -11.15
C GLU A 38 -0.71 -8.86 -11.83
N SER A 39 -1.71 -8.44 -11.05
CA SER A 39 -2.99 -7.96 -11.60
C SER A 39 -2.92 -6.59 -12.28
N THR A 40 -2.01 -5.70 -11.86
CA THR A 40 -1.97 -4.29 -12.30
C THR A 40 -0.65 -3.86 -12.93
N GLY A 41 0.43 -4.65 -12.77
CA GLY A 41 1.78 -4.26 -13.20
C GLY A 41 2.30 -2.98 -12.53
N GLY A 42 1.69 -2.54 -11.43
CA GLY A 42 2.00 -1.28 -10.75
C GLY A 42 1.47 -0.02 -11.45
N LEU A 43 0.55 -0.15 -12.42
CA LEU A 43 -0.07 0.97 -13.14
C LEU A 43 -1.39 1.46 -12.50
N GLY A 44 -1.83 0.82 -11.42
CA GLY A 44 -3.07 1.14 -10.74
C GLY A 44 -4.28 0.33 -11.21
N ALA A 45 -5.33 0.32 -10.38
CA ALA A 45 -6.59 -0.39 -10.66
C ALA A 45 -7.50 0.29 -11.71
N GLY A 46 -7.10 1.44 -12.27
CA GLY A 46 -7.86 2.14 -13.31
C GLY A 46 -9.25 2.63 -12.88
N GLY A 47 -9.46 2.85 -11.57
CA GLY A 47 -10.78 3.23 -11.04
C GLY A 47 -11.80 2.09 -10.97
N VAL A 48 -11.38 0.84 -11.23
CA VAL A 48 -12.24 -0.35 -11.18
C VAL A 48 -12.11 -1.01 -9.79
N PRO A 49 -13.14 -0.98 -8.93
CA PRO A 49 -13.06 -1.51 -7.57
C PRO A 49 -12.71 -3.00 -7.49
N ASP A 50 -13.21 -3.80 -8.42
CA ASP A 50 -12.95 -5.25 -8.43
C ASP A 50 -11.48 -5.60 -8.71
N ILE A 51 -10.79 -4.79 -9.51
CA ILE A 51 -9.33 -4.92 -9.70
C ILE A 51 -8.60 -4.58 -8.39
N GLY A 52 -9.04 -3.54 -7.68
CA GLY A 52 -8.49 -3.19 -6.37
C GLY A 52 -8.69 -4.29 -5.33
N ARG A 53 -9.87 -4.92 -5.29
CA ARG A 53 -10.15 -6.08 -4.44
C ARG A 53 -9.20 -7.24 -4.75
N LYS A 54 -9.12 -7.64 -6.03
CA LYS A 54 -8.24 -8.73 -6.46
C LYS A 54 -6.77 -8.44 -6.14
N ALA A 55 -6.33 -7.19 -6.34
CA ALA A 55 -4.98 -6.75 -6.02
C ALA A 55 -4.67 -6.86 -4.51
N ALA A 56 -5.63 -6.54 -3.65
CA ALA A 56 -5.48 -6.70 -2.21
C ALA A 56 -5.47 -8.18 -1.77
N GLU A 57 -6.31 -9.02 -2.39
CA GLU A 57 -6.34 -10.47 -2.14
C GLU A 57 -5.04 -11.16 -2.57
N GLU A 58 -4.50 -10.78 -3.74
CA GLU A 58 -3.21 -11.22 -4.26
C GLU A 58 -2.05 -10.88 -3.29
N SER A 59 -2.08 -9.68 -2.72
CA SER A 59 -1.06 -9.20 -1.78
C SER A 59 -1.37 -9.50 -0.31
N ALA A 60 -2.33 -10.38 -0.02
CA ALA A 60 -2.80 -10.62 1.34
C ALA A 60 -1.69 -11.10 2.30
N ASP A 61 -0.75 -11.90 1.81
CA ASP A 61 0.35 -12.41 2.63
C ASP A 61 1.37 -11.32 2.97
N GLU A 62 1.68 -10.42 2.04
CA GLU A 62 2.51 -9.23 2.31
C GLU A 62 1.85 -8.30 3.32
N ILE A 63 0.53 -8.10 3.20
CA ILE A 63 -0.24 -7.32 4.17
C ILE A 63 -0.18 -7.97 5.55
N ARG A 64 -0.40 -9.28 5.64
CA ARG A 64 -0.35 -10.03 6.91
C ARG A 64 1.00 -9.93 7.59
N GLU A 65 2.08 -10.06 6.82
CA GLU A 65 3.43 -9.95 7.38
C GLU A 65 3.74 -8.53 7.86
N ALA A 66 3.28 -7.50 7.12
CA ALA A 66 3.53 -6.11 7.48
C ALA A 66 2.78 -5.62 8.74
N ILE A 67 1.69 -6.29 9.13
CA ILE A 67 0.89 -5.95 10.32
C ILE A 67 1.17 -6.87 11.51
N LYS A 68 2.17 -7.74 11.40
CA LYS A 68 2.52 -8.70 12.43
C LYS A 68 3.41 -8.01 13.48
N ASP A 69 3.11 -8.26 14.75
CA ASP A 69 3.85 -7.74 15.91
C ASP A 69 5.20 -8.47 16.11
#